data_AF-A0A9D6U1R3-F1
#
_entry.id   AF-A0A9D6U1R3-F1
#
_cell.length_a   1.000
_cell.length_b   1.000
_cell.length_c   1.000
_cell.angle_alpha   90.00
_cell.angle_beta   90.00
_cell.angle_gamma   90.00
#
_symmetry.space_group_name_H-M   'P 1'
#
loop_
_entity.id
_entity.type
_entity.pdbx_description
1 polymer ?
#
loop_
_entity_poly.entity_id
_entity_poly.type
_entity_poly.pdbx_seq_one_letter_code
_entity_poly.pdbx_strand_id
1 'polypeptide(L)'
;MRRLKFRASWWPTGKDLQTFRLVKFFSLTSFVVILVFTVILTLFLTIRAQRLALKKSEDYSLLLASNLNHQVFQLFLLPTAIEKQGRITIADPEQYKRLDAVVRNTIHGLHVEQLNIYDQVGVLSYSTSNLPLGKDCYEDPGVKKALFGDYYFDLPGYNPLWSILWQGSDSQAHRLKAYIPFRLEEKLGPQVGPVVGVFEITQNISQDLAEISQFRLIVLATLVVIMGLLFLVLRQIVKQAEVILERRQDEQRALEAQLHQAERLAALGEMTAGVAHEIRNPLGIISS
;
A
#
# COMPACT_ATOMS: atom_id res chain seq x y z
N MET A 1 -8.37 -23.46 -50.44
CA MET A 1 -8.25 -22.44 -49.38
C MET A 1 -7.14 -21.45 -49.73
N ARG A 2 -7.48 -20.20 -50.09
CA ARG A 2 -6.54 -19.12 -50.42
C ARG A 2 -5.92 -18.56 -49.13
N ARG A 3 -4.59 -18.62 -49.00
CA ARG A 3 -3.86 -17.93 -47.91
C ARG A 3 -3.78 -16.44 -48.23
N LEU A 4 -4.47 -15.61 -47.44
CA LEU A 4 -4.34 -14.16 -47.44
C LEU A 4 -2.93 -13.76 -46.99
N LYS A 5 -2.15 -13.15 -47.89
CA LYS A 5 -0.89 -12.47 -47.57
C LYS A 5 -1.20 -11.01 -47.22
N PHE A 6 -1.27 -10.69 -45.93
CA PHE A 6 -1.19 -9.30 -45.48
C PHE A 6 0.27 -8.84 -45.58
N ARG A 7 0.62 -8.09 -46.64
CA ARG A 7 1.83 -7.27 -46.69
C ARG A 7 1.48 -5.91 -46.08
N ALA A 8 1.87 -5.68 -44.84
CA ALA A 8 1.84 -4.34 -44.25
C ALA A 8 2.95 -3.50 -44.92
N SER A 9 2.56 -2.44 -45.64
CA SER A 9 3.43 -1.61 -46.49
C SER A 9 4.07 -0.41 -45.76
N TRP A 10 3.92 -0.30 -44.44
CA TRP A 10 4.33 0.89 -43.67
C TRP A 10 5.69 0.76 -42.95
N TRP A 11 6.47 -0.29 -43.21
CA TRP A 11 7.76 -0.51 -42.52
C TRP A 11 8.95 0.03 -43.34
N PRO A 12 9.78 0.95 -42.81
CA PRO A 12 10.95 1.44 -43.52
C PRO A 12 12.05 0.36 -43.54
N THR A 13 12.45 -0.07 -44.73
CA THR A 13 13.54 -1.03 -44.93
C THR A 13 14.89 -0.36 -44.68
N GLY A 14 15.71 -0.90 -43.77
CA GLY A 14 17.12 -0.49 -43.58
C GLY A 14 17.53 -0.02 -42.18
N LYS A 15 16.64 0.09 -41.18
CA LYS A 15 16.96 0.52 -39.80
C LYS A 15 16.73 -0.55 -38.71
N ASP A 16 16.80 -1.81 -39.12
CA ASP A 16 16.46 -2.94 -38.27
C ASP A 16 17.33 -3.03 -36.99
N LEU A 17 18.66 -2.96 -37.10
CA LEU A 17 19.57 -3.06 -35.95
C LEU A 17 19.43 -1.94 -34.90
N GLN A 18 19.11 -0.70 -35.32
CA GLN A 18 18.88 0.41 -34.39
C GLN A 18 17.55 0.27 -33.65
N THR A 19 16.53 -0.27 -34.32
CA THR A 19 15.20 -0.51 -33.75
C THR A 19 15.25 -1.58 -32.64
N PHE A 20 16.10 -2.60 -32.76
CA PHE A 20 16.21 -3.67 -31.75
C PHE A 20 17.03 -3.29 -30.52
N ARG A 21 18.09 -2.46 -30.64
CA ARG A 21 18.70 -1.82 -29.47
C ARG A 21 17.65 -0.99 -28.71
N LEU A 22 16.75 -0.32 -29.43
CA LEU A 22 15.64 0.43 -28.83
C LEU A 22 14.73 -0.47 -28.00
N VAL A 23 14.39 -1.68 -28.47
CA VAL A 23 13.51 -2.61 -27.72
C VAL A 23 14.19 -3.16 -26.45
N LYS A 24 15.50 -3.42 -26.48
CA LYS A 24 16.27 -3.81 -25.27
C LYS A 24 16.31 -2.70 -24.22
N PHE A 25 16.55 -1.46 -24.66
CA PHE A 25 16.47 -0.30 -23.77
C PHE A 25 15.04 -0.10 -23.25
N PHE A 26 14.04 -0.21 -24.13
CA PHE A 26 12.63 -0.06 -23.78
C PHE A 26 12.16 -1.09 -22.76
N SER A 27 12.56 -2.37 -22.86
CA SER A 27 12.18 -3.39 -21.89
C SER A 27 12.82 -3.18 -20.52
N LEU A 28 14.09 -2.76 -20.48
CA LEU A 28 14.79 -2.44 -19.24
C LEU A 28 14.18 -1.19 -18.58
N THR A 29 13.96 -0.12 -19.35
CA THR A 29 13.33 1.10 -18.82
C THR A 29 11.91 0.83 -18.35
N SER A 30 11.13 0.03 -19.10
CA SER A 30 9.77 -0.35 -18.69
C SER A 30 9.79 -1.18 -17.40
N PHE A 31 10.73 -2.12 -17.26
CA PHE A 31 10.89 -2.89 -16.03
C PHE A 31 11.20 -1.99 -14.83
N VAL A 32 12.14 -1.05 -14.98
CA VAL A 32 12.49 -0.10 -13.91
C VAL A 32 11.30 0.80 -13.57
N VAL A 33 10.58 1.32 -14.56
CA VAL A 33 9.40 2.17 -14.34
C VAL A 33 8.31 1.41 -13.60
N ILE A 34 8.00 0.17 -14.01
CA ILE A 34 6.98 -0.65 -13.35
C ILE A 34 7.43 -1.04 -11.94
N LEU A 35 8.71 -1.33 -11.72
CA LEU A 35 9.26 -1.60 -10.38
C LEU A 35 9.06 -0.39 -9.46
N VAL A 36 9.44 0.80 -9.91
CA VAL A 36 9.26 2.05 -9.15
C VAL A 36 7.79 2.30 -8.88
N PHE A 37 6.92 2.14 -9.88
CA PHE A 37 5.47 2.29 -9.71
C PHE A 37 4.91 1.28 -8.71
N THR A 38 5.38 0.04 -8.77
CA THR A 38 4.98 -1.02 -7.83
C THR A 38 5.36 -0.65 -6.40
N VAL A 39 6.59 -0.19 -6.17
CA VAL A 39 7.04 0.26 -4.85
C VAL A 39 6.17 1.41 -4.34
N ILE A 40 5.94 2.43 -5.18
CA ILE A 40 5.09 3.58 -4.82
C ILE A 40 3.66 3.13 -4.48
N LEU A 41 3.07 2.27 -5.31
CA LEU A 41 1.72 1.75 -5.09
C LEU A 41 1.64 0.92 -3.79
N THR A 42 2.62 0.05 -3.53
CA THR A 42 2.71 -0.72 -2.30
C THR A 42 2.81 0.18 -1.06
N LEU A 43 3.64 1.24 -1.13
CA LEU A 43 3.74 2.24 -0.06
C LEU A 43 2.40 2.93 0.18
N PHE A 44 1.74 3.37 -0.89
CA PHE A 44 0.44 4.04 -0.80
C PHE A 44 -0.64 3.14 -0.19
N LEU A 45 -0.76 1.90 -0.64
CA LEU A 45 -1.70 0.92 -0.10
C LEU A 45 -1.42 0.62 1.37
N THR A 46 -0.16 0.51 1.75
CA THR A 46 0.24 0.26 3.15
C THR A 46 -0.18 1.40 4.06
N ILE A 47 0.08 2.66 3.67
CA ILE A 47 -0.32 3.84 4.44
C ILE A 47 -1.85 3.91 4.58
N ARG A 48 -2.60 3.59 3.53
CA ARG A 48 -4.07 3.56 3.56
C ARG A 48 -4.60 2.46 4.47
N ALA A 49 -4.03 1.27 4.41
CA ALA A 49 -4.41 0.15 5.26
C ALA A 49 -4.16 0.46 6.75
N GLN A 50 -3.00 1.04 7.09
CA GLN A 50 -2.68 1.45 8.46
C GLN A 50 -3.66 2.50 9.00
N ARG A 51 -3.99 3.53 8.19
CA ARG A 51 -5.00 4.54 8.59
C ARG A 51 -6.38 3.94 8.80
N LEU A 52 -6.78 2.99 7.95
CA LEU A 52 -8.06 2.29 8.09
C LEU A 52 -8.10 1.44 9.36
N ALA A 53 -7.01 0.73 9.68
CA ALA A 53 -6.90 -0.05 10.90
C ALA A 53 -6.95 0.83 12.15
N LEU A 54 -6.22 1.96 12.16
CA LEU A 54 -6.28 2.93 13.24
C LEU A 54 -7.71 3.45 13.43
N LYS A 55 -8.36 3.87 12.34
CA LYS A 55 -9.74 4.37 12.39
C LYS A 55 -10.71 3.33 12.95
N LYS A 56 -10.56 2.07 12.55
CA LYS A 56 -11.36 0.96 13.08
C LYS A 56 -11.15 0.76 14.58
N SER A 57 -9.92 0.91 15.07
CA SER A 57 -9.60 0.81 16.50
C SER A 57 -10.14 2.00 17.30
N GLU A 58 -10.11 3.22 16.74
CA GLU A 58 -10.79 4.39 17.31
C GLU A 58 -12.30 4.15 17.46
N ASP A 59 -12.96 3.70 16.38
CA ASP A 59 -14.41 3.45 16.38
C ASP A 59 -14.78 2.32 17.37
N TYR A 60 -13.96 1.27 17.46
CA TYR A 60 -14.13 0.22 18.46
C TYR A 60 -13.99 0.75 19.90
N SER A 61 -13.02 1.64 20.16
CA SER A 61 -12.83 2.27 21.47
C SER A 61 -14.04 3.12 21.87
N LEU A 62 -14.67 3.83 20.93
CA LEU A 62 -15.90 4.57 21.16
C LEU A 62 -17.07 3.67 21.55
N LEU A 63 -17.26 2.54 20.83
CA LEU A 63 -18.32 1.58 21.15
C LEU A 63 -18.09 0.93 22.53
N LEU A 64 -16.85 0.56 22.82
CA LEU A 64 -16.46 0.03 24.11
C LEU A 64 -16.72 1.04 25.24
N ALA A 65 -16.32 2.30 25.05
CA ALA A 65 -16.57 3.35 26.03
C ALA A 65 -18.06 3.62 26.21
N SER A 66 -18.87 3.57 25.14
CA SER A 66 -20.33 3.68 25.24
C SER A 66 -20.92 2.53 26.05
N ASN A 67 -20.47 1.29 25.83
CA ASN A 67 -20.91 0.15 26.63
C ASN A 67 -20.47 0.27 28.09
N LEU A 68 -19.22 0.67 28.34
CA LEU A 68 -18.70 0.92 29.68
C LEU A 68 -19.46 2.03 30.40
N ASN A 69 -19.76 3.13 29.70
CA ASN A 69 -20.57 4.22 30.22
C ASN A 69 -21.90 3.69 30.76
N HIS A 70 -22.59 2.87 29.95
CA HIS A 70 -23.83 2.23 30.34
C HIS A 70 -23.68 1.30 31.54
N GLN A 71 -22.72 0.38 31.51
CA GLN A 71 -22.52 -0.59 32.59
C GLN A 71 -22.12 0.09 33.91
N VAL A 72 -21.17 1.02 33.87
CA VAL A 72 -20.75 1.79 35.05
C VAL A 72 -21.90 2.63 35.59
N PHE A 73 -22.71 3.23 34.72
CA PHE A 73 -23.86 4.01 35.16
C PHE A 73 -24.93 3.14 35.84
N GLN A 74 -25.33 2.02 35.20
CA GLN A 74 -26.42 1.17 35.70
C GLN A 74 -26.02 0.32 36.92
N LEU A 75 -24.81 -0.23 36.93
CA LEU A 75 -24.38 -1.21 37.94
C LEU A 75 -23.55 -0.60 39.07
N PHE A 76 -22.97 0.57 38.86
CA PHE A 76 -22.17 1.26 39.88
C PHE A 76 -22.80 2.60 40.29
N LEU A 77 -22.96 3.57 39.39
CA LEU A 77 -23.38 4.93 39.78
C LEU A 77 -24.79 4.96 40.37
N LEU A 78 -25.80 4.37 39.71
CA LEU A 78 -27.18 4.40 40.19
C LEU A 78 -27.35 3.72 41.57
N PRO A 79 -26.88 2.46 41.79
CA PRO A 79 -27.03 1.81 43.08
C PRO A 79 -26.25 2.53 44.18
N THR A 80 -25.02 2.97 43.91
CA THR A 80 -24.21 3.66 44.92
C THR A 80 -24.76 5.03 45.30
N ALA A 81 -25.30 5.79 44.33
CA ALA A 81 -25.96 7.05 44.59
C ALA A 81 -27.19 6.86 45.49
N ILE A 82 -27.97 5.80 45.29
CA ILE A 82 -29.15 5.52 46.13
C ILE A 82 -28.73 5.05 47.52
N GLU A 83 -27.82 4.07 47.61
CA GLU A 83 -27.35 3.47 48.87
C GLU A 83 -26.61 4.46 49.77
N LYS A 84 -25.79 5.35 49.19
CA LYS A 84 -24.92 6.29 49.91
C LYS A 84 -25.44 7.73 49.84
N GLN A 85 -26.72 7.94 49.52
CA GLN A 85 -27.38 9.27 49.47
C GLN A 85 -26.62 10.30 48.60
N GLY A 86 -26.14 9.85 47.44
CA GLY A 86 -25.40 10.68 46.46
C GLY A 86 -23.90 10.81 46.73
N ARG A 87 -23.37 10.22 47.81
CA ARG A 87 -21.93 10.24 48.10
C ARG A 87 -21.18 9.16 47.31
N ILE A 88 -20.64 9.55 46.17
CA ILE A 88 -19.78 8.69 45.34
C ILE A 88 -18.33 9.06 45.64
N THR A 89 -17.57 8.12 46.17
CA THR A 89 -16.16 8.32 46.51
C THR A 89 -15.41 7.05 46.21
N ILE A 90 -14.64 7.05 45.13
CA ILE A 90 -13.92 5.84 44.66
C ILE A 90 -12.79 5.43 45.63
N ALA A 91 -12.42 6.30 46.57
CA ALA A 91 -11.52 5.96 47.67
C ALA A 91 -12.15 5.01 48.72
N ASP A 92 -13.48 4.86 48.76
CA ASP A 92 -14.15 3.86 49.59
C ASP A 92 -13.85 2.45 49.03
N PRO A 93 -13.22 1.54 49.82
CA PRO A 93 -12.86 0.20 49.35
C PRO A 93 -14.05 -0.61 48.81
N GLU A 94 -15.25 -0.41 49.36
CA GLU A 94 -16.45 -1.12 48.93
C GLU A 94 -16.90 -0.65 47.54
N GLN A 95 -16.92 0.68 47.34
CA GLN A 95 -17.24 1.29 46.05
C GLN A 95 -16.20 0.95 44.99
N TYR A 96 -14.91 1.00 45.36
CA TYR A 96 -13.81 0.60 44.47
C TYR A 96 -13.99 -0.84 43.98
N LYS A 97 -14.24 -1.79 44.90
CA LYS A 97 -14.42 -3.19 44.55
C LYS A 97 -15.62 -3.43 43.63
N ARG A 98 -16.73 -2.70 43.84
CA ARG A 98 -17.91 -2.77 42.97
C ARG A 98 -17.60 -2.23 41.58
N LEU A 99 -16.96 -1.06 41.48
CA LEU A 99 -16.54 -0.47 40.22
C LEU A 99 -15.55 -1.38 39.49
N ASP A 100 -14.55 -1.90 40.21
CA ASP A 100 -13.55 -2.82 39.67
C ASP A 100 -14.19 -4.08 39.07
N ALA A 101 -15.18 -4.66 39.75
CA ALA A 101 -15.92 -5.81 39.23
C ALA A 101 -16.68 -5.47 37.94
N VAL A 102 -17.37 -4.31 37.90
CA VAL A 102 -18.10 -3.87 36.69
C VAL A 102 -17.15 -3.64 35.53
N VAL A 103 -16.07 -2.90 35.75
CA VAL A 103 -15.08 -2.59 34.72
C VAL A 103 -14.41 -3.88 34.21
N ARG A 104 -13.86 -4.71 35.11
CA ARG A 104 -13.14 -5.94 34.73
C ARG A 104 -14.04 -6.92 34.01
N ASN A 105 -15.30 -7.07 34.44
CA ASN A 105 -16.26 -7.94 33.74
C ASN A 105 -16.62 -7.39 32.35
N THR A 106 -16.72 -6.06 32.21
CA THR A 106 -17.07 -5.43 30.93
C THR A 106 -15.94 -5.51 29.91
N ILE A 107 -14.68 -5.38 30.35
CA ILE A 107 -13.52 -5.48 29.47
C ILE A 107 -13.03 -6.93 29.29
N HIS A 108 -13.59 -7.90 30.02
CA HIS A 108 -13.18 -9.29 29.94
C HIS A 108 -13.42 -9.86 28.54
N GLY A 109 -12.39 -10.47 27.94
CA GLY A 109 -12.46 -11.01 26.58
C GLY A 109 -12.36 -9.93 25.48
N LEU A 110 -12.15 -8.67 25.85
CA LEU A 110 -11.86 -7.58 24.92
C LEU A 110 -10.36 -7.29 24.92
N HIS A 111 -9.83 -6.78 23.80
CA HIS A 111 -8.41 -6.47 23.64
C HIS A 111 -8.02 -5.14 24.32
N VAL A 112 -8.36 -4.99 25.59
CA VAL A 112 -8.03 -3.82 26.42
C VAL A 112 -6.84 -4.16 27.30
N GLU A 113 -5.73 -3.46 27.10
CA GLU A 113 -4.53 -3.66 27.92
C GLU A 113 -4.69 -2.96 29.28
N GLN A 114 -5.24 -1.75 29.26
CA GLN A 114 -5.43 -0.94 30.46
C GLN A 114 -6.66 -0.03 30.33
N LEU A 115 -7.34 0.17 31.45
CA LEU A 115 -8.39 1.17 31.57
C LEU A 115 -8.16 2.02 32.82
N ASN A 116 -8.17 3.34 32.64
CA ASN A 116 -8.14 4.31 33.73
C ASN A 116 -9.41 5.17 33.70
N ILE A 117 -9.84 5.63 34.88
CA ILE A 117 -10.94 6.59 35.02
C ILE A 117 -10.41 7.81 35.76
N TYR A 118 -10.61 8.97 35.16
CA TYR A 118 -10.35 10.27 35.76
C TYR A 118 -11.66 10.90 36.21
N ASP A 119 -11.63 11.62 37.32
CA ASP A 119 -12.78 12.40 37.78
C ASP A 119 -13.00 13.68 36.95
N GLN A 120 -13.96 14.52 37.36
CA GLN A 120 -14.32 15.77 36.70
C GLN A 120 -13.21 16.84 36.75
N VAL A 121 -12.22 16.67 37.62
CA VAL A 121 -11.10 17.61 37.82
C VAL A 121 -9.83 17.08 37.14
N GLY A 122 -9.86 15.87 36.58
CA GLY A 122 -8.71 15.26 35.89
C GLY A 122 -7.80 14.44 36.81
N VAL A 123 -8.26 14.07 38.00
CA VAL A 123 -7.51 13.25 38.95
C VAL A 123 -7.77 11.77 38.69
N LEU A 124 -6.69 10.98 38.62
CA LEU A 124 -6.77 9.53 38.42
C LEU A 124 -7.49 8.85 39.60
N SER A 125 -8.71 8.38 39.36
CA SER A 125 -9.58 7.81 40.39
C SER A 125 -9.65 6.29 40.38
N TYR A 126 -9.44 5.66 39.22
CA TYR A 126 -9.44 4.20 39.09
C TYR A 126 -8.43 3.75 38.03
N SER A 127 -7.81 2.58 38.22
CA SER A 127 -6.89 1.99 37.26
C SER A 127 -6.89 0.46 37.34
N THR A 128 -6.99 -0.21 36.19
CA THR A 128 -6.92 -1.68 36.13
C THR A 128 -5.50 -2.23 36.35
N SER A 129 -4.47 -1.40 36.14
CA SER A 129 -3.04 -1.74 36.19
C SER A 129 -2.36 -1.35 37.51
N ASN A 130 -3.15 -1.00 38.54
CA ASN A 130 -2.67 -0.57 39.86
C ASN A 130 -1.74 0.65 39.84
N LEU A 131 -1.99 1.61 38.94
CA LEU A 131 -1.32 2.91 38.99
C LEU A 131 -1.64 3.66 40.30
N PRO A 132 -0.73 4.52 40.79
CA PRO A 132 -0.98 5.32 41.98
C PRO A 132 -2.15 6.28 41.75
N LEU A 133 -3.24 6.05 42.49
CA LEU A 133 -4.45 6.87 42.44
C LEU A 133 -4.19 8.26 43.05
N GLY A 134 -5.04 9.23 42.71
CA GLY A 134 -4.95 10.61 43.23
C GLY A 134 -3.95 11.50 42.49
N LYS A 135 -3.31 11.00 41.43
CA LYS A 135 -2.42 11.80 40.58
C LYS A 135 -3.25 12.79 39.74
N ASP A 136 -2.87 14.06 39.79
CA ASP A 136 -3.42 15.09 38.91
C ASP A 136 -2.88 14.90 37.48
N CYS A 137 -3.79 14.68 36.54
CA CYS A 137 -3.51 14.52 35.12
C CYS A 137 -4.29 15.55 34.28
N TYR A 138 -4.77 16.66 34.87
CA TYR A 138 -5.52 17.68 34.13
C TYR A 138 -4.75 18.27 32.95
N GLU A 139 -3.43 18.40 33.07
CA GLU A 139 -2.56 18.91 32.00
C GLU A 139 -2.26 17.87 30.90
N ASP A 140 -2.68 16.61 31.04
CA ASP A 140 -2.63 15.65 29.93
C ASP A 140 -3.60 16.13 28.83
N PRO A 141 -3.14 16.35 27.58
CA PRO A 141 -3.97 16.85 26.50
C PRO A 141 -5.22 16.01 26.23
N GLY A 142 -5.14 14.69 26.44
CA GLY A 142 -6.25 13.77 26.25
C GLY A 142 -7.30 13.88 27.34
N VAL A 143 -6.87 13.94 28.60
CA VAL A 143 -7.77 14.16 29.74
C VAL A 143 -8.47 15.50 29.60
N LYS A 144 -7.72 16.57 29.33
CA LYS A 144 -8.26 17.92 29.17
C LYS A 144 -9.34 18.00 28.10
N LYS A 145 -9.06 17.49 26.90
CA LYS A 145 -10.04 17.50 25.79
C LYS A 145 -11.29 16.68 26.11
N ALA A 146 -11.11 15.51 26.70
CA ALA A 146 -12.24 14.65 27.07
C ALA A 146 -13.12 15.25 28.18
N LEU A 147 -12.54 16.00 29.12
CA LEU A 147 -13.33 16.76 30.12
C LEU A 147 -14.23 17.82 29.47
N PHE A 148 -13.77 18.45 28.39
CA PHE A 148 -14.60 19.37 27.58
C PHE A 148 -15.63 18.65 26.69
N GLY A 149 -15.60 17.32 26.67
CA GLY A 149 -16.57 16.48 25.97
C GLY A 149 -16.13 15.99 24.58
N ASP A 150 -14.90 16.29 24.17
CA ASP A 150 -14.33 15.83 22.89
C ASP A 150 -13.71 14.43 23.01
N TYR A 151 -13.73 13.67 21.92
CA TYR A 151 -12.96 12.42 21.84
C TYR A 151 -11.52 12.75 21.45
N TYR A 152 -10.54 12.18 22.16
CA TYR A 152 -9.13 12.31 21.82
C TYR A 152 -8.45 10.96 21.73
N PHE A 153 -7.68 10.77 20.66
CA PHE A 153 -6.93 9.56 20.42
C PHE A 153 -5.47 9.92 20.27
N ASP A 154 -4.61 9.18 20.96
CA ASP A 154 -3.17 9.33 20.89
C ASP A 154 -2.49 8.00 20.59
N LEU A 155 -1.47 8.05 19.75
CA LEU A 155 -0.67 6.91 19.35
C LEU A 155 0.81 7.30 19.49
N PRO A 156 1.34 7.30 20.73
CA PRO A 156 2.64 7.87 21.03
C PRO A 156 3.73 7.16 20.22
N GLY A 157 4.59 7.93 19.55
CA GLY A 157 5.72 7.39 18.79
C GLY A 157 5.36 6.76 17.44
N TYR A 158 4.09 6.78 17.02
CA TYR A 158 3.71 6.23 15.73
C TYR A 158 4.04 7.19 14.57
N ASN A 159 4.84 6.70 13.63
CA ASN A 159 5.06 7.36 12.36
C ASN A 159 4.77 6.40 11.18
N PRO A 160 3.78 6.71 10.32
CA PRO A 160 3.40 5.84 9.21
C PRO A 160 4.55 5.51 8.26
N LEU A 161 5.44 6.48 7.99
CA LEU A 161 6.53 6.30 7.02
C LEU A 161 7.71 5.55 7.64
N TRP A 162 8.10 5.89 8.87
CA TRP A 162 9.22 5.22 9.54
C TRP A 162 8.88 3.79 9.94
N SER A 163 7.64 3.50 10.34
CA SER A 163 7.18 2.14 10.64
C SER A 163 7.24 1.19 9.43
N ILE A 164 7.26 1.73 8.20
CA ILE A 164 7.41 0.96 6.97
C ILE A 164 8.87 0.59 6.69
N LEU A 165 9.80 1.50 6.97
CA LEU A 165 11.23 1.39 6.62
C LEU A 165 12.07 0.71 7.71
N TRP A 166 11.74 0.93 8.98
CA TRP A 166 12.43 0.33 10.12
C TRP A 166 11.44 -0.27 11.10
N GLN A 167 11.42 -1.61 11.16
CA GLN A 167 10.56 -2.40 12.03
C GLN A 167 11.28 -2.61 13.38
N GLY A 168 11.64 -1.51 14.05
CA GLY A 168 12.54 -1.49 15.21
C GLY A 168 11.90 -0.90 16.46
N SER A 169 11.43 -1.78 17.34
CA SER A 169 11.49 -1.70 18.81
C SER A 169 11.18 -0.35 19.48
N ASP A 170 9.92 0.10 19.40
CA ASP A 170 9.37 0.83 20.52
C ASP A 170 8.10 0.15 20.99
N SER A 171 8.17 -0.46 22.17
CA SER A 171 7.05 -1.16 22.82
C SER A 171 5.83 -0.25 23.04
N GLN A 172 6.01 1.07 23.02
CA GLN A 172 4.93 2.06 23.14
C GLN A 172 4.33 2.47 21.79
N ALA A 173 5.02 2.27 20.66
CA ALA A 173 4.62 2.77 19.33
C ALA A 173 3.36 2.12 18.72
N HIS A 174 2.77 1.17 19.44
CA HIS A 174 1.61 0.40 18.99
C HIS A 174 0.51 0.33 20.06
N ARG A 175 0.53 1.23 21.05
CA ARG A 175 -0.54 1.36 22.04
C ARG A 175 -1.42 2.55 21.73
N LEU A 176 -2.65 2.29 21.26
CA LEU A 176 -3.64 3.34 21.08
C LEU A 176 -4.20 3.72 22.44
N LYS A 177 -4.10 5.00 22.77
CA LYS A 177 -4.77 5.60 23.93
C LYS A 177 -5.99 6.37 23.46
N ALA A 178 -7.16 5.97 23.92
CA ALA A 178 -8.42 6.65 23.66
C ALA A 178 -8.90 7.33 24.94
N TYR A 179 -9.06 8.65 24.91
CA TYR A 179 -9.61 9.47 25.98
C TYR A 179 -11.04 9.86 25.60
N ILE A 180 -12.01 9.35 26.36
CA ILE A 180 -13.43 9.43 26.02
C ILE A 180 -14.21 9.95 27.24
N PRO A 181 -15.08 10.97 27.08
CA PRO A 181 -15.87 11.50 28.18
C PRO A 181 -16.80 10.43 28.75
N PHE A 182 -16.74 10.27 30.09
CA PHE A 182 -17.70 9.51 30.87
C PHE A 182 -18.88 10.44 31.20
N ARG A 183 -20.12 10.05 30.87
CA ARG A 183 -21.28 10.94 30.91
C ARG A 183 -22.45 10.31 31.66
N LEU A 184 -23.19 11.11 32.41
CA LEU A 184 -24.46 10.67 33.00
C LEU A 184 -25.45 10.31 31.88
N GLU A 185 -26.05 9.11 31.94
CA GLU A 185 -27.11 8.73 31.02
C GLU A 185 -28.44 9.35 31.47
N GLU A 186 -28.97 10.28 30.69
CA GLU A 186 -30.31 10.82 30.93
C GLU A 186 -31.38 9.95 30.26
N LYS A 187 -32.40 9.54 31.01
CA LYS A 187 -33.52 8.72 30.50
C LYS A 187 -34.58 9.53 29.73
N LEU A 188 -34.52 10.86 29.74
CA LEU A 188 -35.55 11.73 29.15
C LEU A 188 -34.97 12.82 28.24
N GLY A 189 -34.70 12.46 26.99
CA GLY A 189 -34.48 13.41 25.90
C GLY A 189 -33.27 13.09 25.02
N PRO A 190 -33.13 13.74 23.85
CA PRO A 190 -31.96 13.62 22.98
C PRO A 190 -30.72 14.38 23.52
N GLN A 191 -30.71 14.76 24.80
CA GLN A 191 -29.64 15.55 25.39
C GLN A 191 -28.49 14.65 25.85
N VAL A 192 -27.28 15.03 25.46
CA VAL A 192 -26.06 14.38 25.90
C VAL A 192 -25.81 14.84 27.34
N GLY A 193 -25.88 13.91 28.30
CA GLY A 193 -25.71 14.24 29.72
C GLY A 193 -24.33 14.83 30.05
N PRO A 194 -24.19 15.49 31.20
CA PRO A 194 -22.96 16.14 31.62
C PRO A 194 -21.81 15.15 31.79
N VAL A 195 -20.59 15.62 31.51
CA VAL A 195 -19.36 14.85 31.68
C VAL A 195 -19.06 14.73 33.17
N VAL A 196 -18.96 13.49 33.66
CA VAL A 196 -18.67 13.15 35.06
C VAL A 196 -17.26 12.58 35.25
N GLY A 197 -16.51 12.42 34.17
CA GLY A 197 -15.12 11.97 34.20
C GLY A 197 -14.60 11.64 32.80
N VAL A 198 -13.47 10.96 32.74
CA VAL A 198 -12.85 10.52 31.48
C VAL A 198 -12.42 9.06 31.58
N PHE A 199 -12.75 8.27 30.57
CA PHE A 199 -12.15 6.96 30.35
C PHE A 199 -10.88 7.12 29.50
N GLU A 200 -9.74 6.63 30.00
CA GLU A 200 -8.56 6.36 29.17
C GLU A 200 -8.49 4.85 28.93
N ILE A 201 -8.71 4.45 27.69
CA ILE A 201 -8.63 3.07 27.23
C ILE A 201 -7.34 2.90 26.45
N THR A 202 -6.46 2.02 26.91
CA THR A 202 -5.23 1.67 26.20
C THR A 202 -5.38 0.30 25.56
N GLN A 203 -5.14 0.23 24.25
CA GLN A 203 -5.22 -0.99 23.45
C GLN A 203 -3.92 -1.25 22.71
N ASN A 204 -3.50 -2.50 22.65
CA ASN A 204 -2.36 -2.91 21.84
C ASN A 204 -2.81 -3.24 20.41
N ILE A 205 -2.50 -2.34 19.47
CA ILE A 205 -2.83 -2.50 18.05
C ILE A 205 -1.71 -3.18 17.24
N SER A 206 -0.67 -3.70 17.92
CA SER A 206 0.46 -4.37 17.23
C SER A 206 0.00 -5.53 16.38
N GLN A 207 -0.96 -6.33 16.87
CA GLN A 207 -1.45 -7.51 16.15
C GLN A 207 -2.20 -7.10 14.88
N ASP A 208 -3.12 -6.13 14.99
CA ASP A 208 -3.87 -5.58 13.86
C ASP A 208 -2.95 -4.97 12.79
N LEU A 209 -1.86 -4.33 13.21
CA LEU A 209 -0.87 -3.76 12.29
C LEU A 209 0.11 -4.81 11.73
N ALA A 210 0.39 -5.89 12.46
CA ALA A 210 1.29 -6.96 12.02
C ALA A 210 0.69 -7.80 10.88
N GLU A 211 -0.62 -8.06 10.91
CA GLU A 211 -1.33 -8.76 9.83
C GLU A 211 -1.18 -8.02 8.48
N ILE A 212 -1.19 -6.68 8.51
CA ILE A 212 -0.97 -5.84 7.33
C ILE A 212 0.43 -6.04 6.75
N SER A 213 1.45 -6.24 7.60
CA SER A 213 2.84 -6.41 7.16
C SER A 213 3.06 -7.71 6.38
N GLN A 214 2.43 -8.81 6.80
CA GLN A 214 2.52 -10.10 6.10
C GLN A 214 1.83 -10.03 4.74
N PHE A 215 0.63 -9.45 4.70
CA PHE A 215 -0.12 -9.24 3.46
C PHE A 215 0.69 -8.42 2.45
N ARG A 216 1.38 -7.36 2.90
CA ARG A 216 2.26 -6.54 2.06
C ARG A 216 3.37 -7.34 1.39
N LEU A 217 4.05 -8.23 2.12
CA LEU A 217 5.15 -9.04 1.58
C LEU A 217 4.64 -10.00 0.50
N ILE A 218 3.49 -10.63 0.74
CA ILE A 218 2.85 -11.53 -0.24
C ILE A 218 2.48 -10.76 -1.52
N VAL A 219 1.87 -9.58 -1.41
CA VAL A 219 1.52 -8.74 -2.56
C VAL A 219 2.77 -8.33 -3.34
N LEU A 220 3.81 -7.84 -2.66
CA LEU A 220 5.06 -7.43 -3.30
C LEU A 220 5.75 -8.60 -4.00
N ALA A 221 5.88 -9.75 -3.32
CA ALA A 221 6.50 -10.94 -3.87
C ALA A 221 5.76 -11.42 -5.13
N THR A 222 4.43 -11.45 -5.07
CA THR A 222 3.59 -11.85 -6.21
C THR A 222 3.77 -10.90 -7.40
N LEU A 223 3.80 -9.58 -7.17
CA LEU A 223 4.02 -8.59 -8.22
C LEU A 223 5.43 -8.69 -8.83
N VAL A 224 6.46 -8.88 -8.01
CA VAL A 224 7.84 -9.07 -8.49
C VAL A 224 7.95 -10.35 -9.32
N VAL A 225 7.31 -11.44 -8.90
CA VAL A 225 7.29 -12.70 -9.65
C VAL A 225 6.59 -12.53 -10.99
N ILE A 226 5.41 -11.91 -11.03
CA ILE A 226 4.66 -11.65 -12.28
C ILE A 226 5.49 -10.76 -13.21
N MET A 227 6.09 -9.69 -12.69
CA MET A 227 6.90 -8.76 -13.46
C MET A 227 8.18 -9.42 -14.00
N GLY A 228 8.82 -10.27 -13.19
CA GLY A 228 9.97 -11.08 -13.61
C GLY A 228 9.61 -12.04 -14.74
N LEU A 229 8.46 -12.71 -14.64
CA LEU A 229 7.99 -13.63 -15.68
C LEU A 229 7.69 -12.88 -16.98
N LEU A 230 6.99 -11.75 -16.92
CA LEU A 230 6.73 -10.89 -18.09
C LEU A 230 8.03 -10.41 -18.74
N PHE A 231 9.02 -10.01 -17.93
CA PHE A 231 10.33 -9.59 -18.42
C PHE A 231 11.06 -10.73 -19.14
N LEU A 232 11.03 -11.96 -18.60
CA LEU A 232 11.63 -13.14 -19.24
C LEU A 232 10.96 -13.46 -20.58
N VAL A 233 9.63 -13.42 -20.65
CA VAL A 233 8.87 -13.64 -21.89
C VAL A 233 9.23 -12.58 -22.93
N LEU A 234 9.22 -11.29 -22.56
CA LEU A 234 9.56 -10.21 -23.47
C LEU A 234 11.00 -10.34 -23.98
N ARG A 235 11.95 -10.69 -23.08
CA ARG A 235 13.35 -10.94 -23.45
C ARG A 235 13.47 -12.09 -24.45
N GLN A 236 12.70 -13.16 -24.28
CA GLN A 236 12.72 -14.32 -25.19
C GLN A 236 12.18 -13.97 -26.59
N ILE A 237 11.08 -13.21 -26.65
CA ILE A 237 10.52 -12.69 -27.91
C ILE A 237 11.56 -11.83 -28.65
N VAL A 238 12.21 -10.91 -27.94
CA VAL A 238 13.24 -10.03 -28.53
C VAL A 238 14.41 -10.84 -29.07
N LYS A 239 14.89 -11.84 -28.32
CA LYS A 239 16.00 -12.70 -28.77
C LYS A 239 15.62 -13.49 -30.04
N GLN A 240 14.41 -14.03 -30.10
CA GLN A 240 13.95 -14.76 -31.29
C GLN A 240 13.82 -13.83 -32.50
N ALA A 241 13.32 -12.62 -32.30
CA ALA A 241 13.20 -11.63 -33.35
C ALA A 241 14.57 -11.21 -33.91
N GLU A 242 15.60 -11.05 -33.06
CA GLU A 242 16.98 -10.76 -33.50
C GLU A 242 17.53 -11.85 -34.44
N VAL A 243 17.37 -13.13 -34.09
CA VAL A 243 17.85 -14.25 -34.91
C VAL A 243 17.15 -14.32 -36.27
N ILE A 244 15.83 -14.11 -36.30
CA ILE A 244 15.06 -14.12 -37.56
C ILE A 244 15.51 -12.96 -38.46
N LEU A 245 15.84 -11.82 -37.86
CA LEU A 245 16.22 -10.62 -38.58
C LEU A 245 17.63 -10.70 -39.16
N GLU A 246 18.59 -11.19 -38.39
CA GLU A 246 19.96 -11.44 -38.87
C GLU A 246 19.94 -12.32 -40.13
N ARG A 247 19.14 -13.40 -40.11
CA ARG A 247 18.97 -14.27 -41.28
C ARG A 247 18.41 -13.52 -42.49
N ARG A 248 17.38 -12.68 -42.31
CA ARG A 248 16.80 -11.89 -43.42
C ARG A 248 17.77 -10.86 -43.97
N GLN A 249 18.59 -10.24 -43.12
CA GLN A 249 19.61 -9.31 -43.58
C GLN A 249 20.69 -10.02 -44.39
N ASP A 250 21.14 -11.20 -43.96
CA ASP A 250 22.12 -11.98 -44.70
C ASP A 250 21.57 -12.45 -46.07
N GLU A 251 20.30 -12.89 -46.12
CA GLU A 251 19.61 -13.20 -47.38
C GLU A 251 19.48 -11.99 -48.31
N GLN A 252 19.13 -10.80 -47.78
CA GLN A 252 19.08 -9.57 -48.56
C GLN A 252 20.44 -9.20 -49.15
N ARG A 253 21.50 -9.22 -48.33
CA ARG A 253 22.86 -8.90 -48.80
C ARG A 253 23.32 -9.88 -49.90
N ALA A 254 22.97 -11.16 -49.77
CA ALA A 254 23.28 -12.16 -50.79
C ALA A 254 22.55 -11.90 -52.12
N LEU A 255 21.27 -11.54 -52.07
CA LEU A 255 20.47 -11.19 -53.26
C LEU A 255 20.97 -9.90 -53.92
N GLU A 256 21.33 -8.88 -53.14
CA GLU A 256 21.94 -7.64 -53.66
C GLU A 256 23.28 -7.91 -54.36
N ALA A 257 24.12 -8.77 -53.80
CA ALA A 257 25.37 -9.17 -54.43
C ALA A 257 25.14 -9.89 -55.77
N GLN A 258 24.14 -10.77 -55.85
CA GLN A 258 23.76 -11.45 -57.09
C GLN A 258 23.22 -10.47 -58.15
N LEU A 259 22.38 -9.50 -57.75
CA LEU A 259 21.88 -8.47 -58.65
C LEU A 259 23.03 -7.63 -59.22
N HIS A 260 23.95 -7.16 -58.38
CA HIS A 260 25.13 -6.42 -58.84
C HIS A 260 26.01 -7.24 -59.79
N GLN A 261 26.17 -8.54 -59.53
CA GLN A 261 26.88 -9.44 -60.44
C GLN A 261 26.16 -9.54 -61.79
N ALA A 262 24.84 -9.71 -61.79
CA ALA A 262 24.03 -9.81 -63.00
C ALA A 262 24.02 -8.50 -63.82
N GLU A 263 23.92 -7.34 -63.16
CA GLU A 263 24.03 -6.02 -63.80
C GLU A 263 25.38 -5.85 -64.49
N ARG A 264 26.48 -6.22 -63.82
CA ARG A 264 27.82 -6.18 -64.43
C ARG A 264 27.93 -7.07 -65.66
N LEU A 265 27.39 -8.28 -65.60
CA LEU A 265 27.38 -9.22 -66.72
C LEU A 265 26.50 -8.72 -67.88
N ALA A 266 25.35 -8.12 -67.59
CA ALA A 266 24.47 -7.53 -68.59
C ALA A 266 25.12 -6.33 -69.28
N ALA A 267 25.73 -5.42 -68.52
CA ALA A 267 26.47 -4.27 -69.06
C ALA A 267 27.66 -4.71 -69.92
N LEU A 268 28.40 -5.73 -69.49
CA LEU A 268 29.45 -6.37 -70.30
C LEU A 268 28.87 -6.96 -71.59
N GLY A 269 27.74 -7.67 -71.52
CA GLY A 269 27.07 -8.24 -72.68
C GLY A 269 26.61 -7.18 -73.69
N GLU A 270 26.03 -6.08 -73.21
CA GLU A 270 25.61 -4.94 -74.04
C GLU A 270 26.81 -4.26 -74.72
N MET A 271 27.89 -4.00 -73.97
CA MET A 271 29.12 -3.47 -74.55
C MET A 271 29.73 -4.42 -75.59
N THR A 272 29.73 -5.72 -75.32
CA THR A 272 30.27 -6.73 -76.26
C THR A 272 29.42 -6.81 -77.54
N ALA A 273 28.10 -6.72 -77.42
CA ALA A 273 27.19 -6.66 -78.56
C ALA A 273 27.36 -5.38 -79.37
N GLY A 274 27.57 -4.23 -78.72
CA GLY A 274 27.91 -2.96 -79.36
C GLY A 274 29.22 -3.04 -80.16
N VAL A 275 30.28 -3.59 -79.54
CA VAL A 275 31.58 -3.83 -80.22
C VAL A 275 31.41 -4.81 -81.40
N ALA A 276 30.65 -5.88 -81.26
CA ALA A 276 30.38 -6.82 -82.35
C ALA A 276 29.61 -6.16 -83.51
N HIS A 277 28.68 -5.25 -83.20
CA HIS A 277 27.94 -4.48 -84.20
C HIS A 277 28.85 -3.49 -84.94
N GLU A 278 29.75 -2.82 -84.21
CA GLU A 278 30.74 -1.89 -84.78
C GLU A 278 31.82 -2.60 -85.61
N ILE A 279 32.21 -3.84 -85.27
CA ILE A 279 33.14 -4.66 -86.06
C ILE A 279 32.45 -5.27 -87.29
N ARG A 280 31.16 -5.58 -87.22
CA ARG A 280 30.41 -6.13 -88.36
C ARG A 280 30.20 -5.08 -89.46
N ASN A 281 30.14 -3.79 -89.14
CA ASN A 281 30.03 -2.71 -90.12
C ASN A 281 31.19 -2.67 -91.14
N PRO A 282 32.48 -2.64 -90.76
CA PRO A 282 33.57 -2.68 -91.72
C PRO A 282 33.65 -4.03 -92.44
N LEU A 283 33.37 -5.16 -91.78
CA LEU A 283 33.40 -6.48 -92.43
C LEU A 283 32.30 -6.67 -93.49
N GLY A 284 31.10 -6.14 -93.25
CA GLY A 284 30.02 -6.15 -94.23
C GLY A 284 30.27 -5.24 -95.44
N ILE A 285 31.07 -4.18 -95.26
CA ILE A 285 31.53 -3.30 -96.34
C ILE A 285 32.62 -3.97 -97.20
N ILE A 286 33.37 -4.92 -96.64
CA ILE A 286 34.46 -5.63 -97.36
C ILE A 286 33.96 -6.91 -98.04
N SER A 287 32.81 -7.45 -97.65
CA SER A 287 32.24 -8.69 -98.20
C SER A 287 31.02 -8.49 -99.14
N SER A 288 30.75 -7.27 -99.59
CA SER A 288 29.72 -6.93 -100.58
C SER A 288 30.31 -6.33 -101.85
#